data_AF-A0A9D9LJI6-F1
#
_entry.id   AF-A0A9D9LJI6-F1
#
_cell.length_a   1.000
_cell.length_b   1.000
_cell.length_c   1.000
_cell.angle_alpha   90.00
_cell.angle_beta   90.00
_cell.angle_gamma   90.00
#
_symmetry.space_group_name_H-M   'P 1'
#
loop_
_entity.id
_entity.type
_entity.pdbx_description
1 polymer ?
#
loop_
_entity_poly.entity_id
_entity_poly.type
_entity_poly.pdbx_seq_one_letter_code
_entity_poly.pdbx_strand_id
1 'polypeptide(L)'
;MNNSDKTAQDRWSAVEAAIGREARVALEEHYALFDERFYLWLADLYEPGVGGFYYSGSARDAEGYLPDIESTVQALTFLDNSGMTDSVGGWQYAFSQRTEDRILSFVKGLQSPED
;
A
#
# COMPACT_ATOMS: atom_id res chain seq x y z
N MET A 1 20.63 -23.77 -8.52
CA MET A 1 20.14 -22.51 -9.13
C MET A 1 19.62 -22.85 -10.50
N ASN A 2 18.32 -22.63 -10.73
CA ASN A 2 17.67 -22.94 -12.00
C ASN A 2 18.07 -21.90 -13.06
N ASN A 3 18.02 -22.25 -14.35
CA ASN A 3 18.43 -21.34 -15.45
C ASN A 3 17.53 -20.09 -15.54
N SER A 4 16.31 -20.15 -14.98
CA SER A 4 15.36 -19.04 -14.83
C SER A 4 15.80 -17.98 -13.83
N ASP A 5 16.43 -18.39 -12.72
CA ASP A 5 16.82 -17.47 -11.63
C ASP A 5 18.04 -16.65 -12.04
N LYS A 6 18.94 -17.27 -12.81
CA LYS A 6 20.14 -16.64 -13.35
C LYS A 6 19.78 -15.54 -14.36
N THR A 7 18.79 -15.79 -15.22
CA THR A 7 18.31 -14.82 -16.22
C THR A 7 17.56 -13.64 -15.59
N ALA A 8 16.87 -13.83 -14.47
CA ALA A 8 16.25 -12.74 -13.71
C ALA A 8 17.31 -11.86 -13.01
N GLN A 9 18.31 -12.48 -12.39
CA GLN A 9 19.41 -11.77 -11.72
C GLN A 9 20.25 -10.96 -12.71
N ASP A 10 20.55 -11.53 -13.89
CA ASP A 10 21.29 -10.85 -14.95
C ASP A 10 20.50 -9.66 -15.52
N ARG A 11 19.17 -9.79 -15.62
CA ARG A 11 18.28 -8.70 -16.03
C ARG A 11 18.24 -7.57 -15.01
N TRP A 12 18.13 -7.89 -13.72
CA TRP A 12 18.13 -6.88 -12.66
C TRP A 12 19.47 -6.13 -12.61
N SER A 13 20.58 -6.86 -12.72
CA SER A 13 21.92 -6.27 -12.76
C SER A 13 22.12 -5.37 -13.99
N ALA A 14 21.56 -5.73 -15.14
CA ALA A 14 21.59 -4.90 -16.34
C ALA A 14 20.70 -3.64 -16.21
N VAL A 15 19.56 -3.74 -15.53
CA VAL A 15 18.70 -2.60 -15.20
C VAL A 15 19.41 -1.66 -14.23
N GLU A 16 19.98 -2.17 -13.13
CA GLU A 16 20.76 -1.36 -12.19
C GLU A 16 21.94 -0.65 -12.86
N ALA A 17 22.64 -1.33 -13.77
CA ALA A 17 23.73 -0.73 -14.54
C ALA A 17 23.24 0.31 -15.58
N ALA A 18 21.98 0.20 -16.03
CA ALA A 18 21.37 1.10 -17.01
C ALA A 18 20.64 2.29 -16.36
N ILE A 19 20.21 2.18 -15.09
CA ILE A 19 19.61 3.27 -14.34
C ILE A 19 20.71 4.28 -14.03
N GLY A 20 20.64 5.45 -14.67
CA GLY A 20 21.56 6.55 -14.42
C GLY A 20 21.52 7.01 -12.96
N ARG A 21 22.61 7.65 -12.50
CA ARG A 21 22.73 8.18 -11.13
C ARG A 21 21.51 9.00 -10.71
N GLU A 22 21.00 9.84 -11.61
CA GLU A 22 19.84 10.70 -11.38
C GLU A 22 18.58 9.89 -11.03
N ALA A 23 18.27 8.86 -11.83
CA ALA A 23 17.11 8.01 -11.58
C ALA A 23 17.26 7.21 -10.27
N ARG A 24 18.48 6.78 -9.92
CA ARG A 24 18.74 6.13 -8.64
C ARG A 24 18.49 7.06 -7.45
N VAL A 25 18.99 8.30 -7.54
CA VAL A 25 18.74 9.34 -6.52
C VAL A 25 17.25 9.65 -6.42
N ALA A 26 16.54 9.80 -7.54
CA ALA A 26 15.10 10.06 -7.54
C ALA A 26 14.31 8.91 -6.89
N LEU A 27 14.70 7.65 -7.10
CA LEU A 27 14.11 6.51 -6.42
C LEU A 27 14.40 6.51 -4.92
N GLU A 28 15.66 6.77 -4.52
CA GLU A 28 16.04 6.89 -3.10
C GLU A 28 15.25 8.02 -2.39
N GLU A 29 15.10 9.17 -3.04
CA GLU A 29 14.31 10.30 -2.55
C GLU A 29 12.81 9.97 -2.48
N HIS A 30 12.29 9.21 -3.45
CA HIS A 30 10.90 8.75 -3.43
C HIS A 30 10.64 7.79 -2.26
N TYR A 31 11.51 6.79 -2.05
CA TYR A 31 11.36 5.85 -0.94
C TYR A 31 11.50 6.53 0.43
N ALA A 32 12.30 7.59 0.52
CA ALA A 32 12.43 8.39 1.73
C ALA A 32 11.13 9.11 2.15
N LEU A 33 10.13 9.23 1.25
CA LEU A 33 8.80 9.75 1.58
C LEU A 33 7.97 8.77 2.42
N PHE A 34 8.25 7.47 2.32
CA PHE A 34 7.53 6.41 3.05
C PHE A 34 8.27 6.06 4.35
N ASP A 35 8.49 7.07 5.19
CA ASP A 35 9.11 6.88 6.50
C ASP A 35 8.12 6.38 7.57
N GLU A 36 8.60 6.17 8.81
CA GLU A 36 7.75 5.75 9.93
C GLU A 36 6.54 6.67 10.13
N ARG A 37 6.70 7.99 9.93
CA ARG A 37 5.63 8.96 10.14
C ARG A 37 4.55 8.81 9.08
N PHE A 38 4.93 8.48 7.85
CA PHE A 38 3.99 8.14 6.80
C PHE A 38 3.11 6.94 7.19
N TYR A 39 3.70 5.85 7.67
CA TYR A 39 2.92 4.67 8.06
C TYR A 39 2.06 4.90 9.30
N LEU A 40 2.55 5.66 10.28
CA LEU A 40 1.76 6.07 11.44
C LEU A 40 0.57 6.93 11.02
N TRP A 41 0.78 7.89 10.11
CA TRP A 41 -0.30 8.69 9.53
C TRP A 41 -1.31 7.82 8.78
N LEU A 42 -0.84 6.87 7.96
CA LEU A 42 -1.72 5.99 7.21
C LEU A 42 -2.55 5.08 8.13
N ALA A 43 -1.93 4.56 9.20
CA ALA A 43 -2.62 3.78 10.21
C ALA A 43 -3.67 4.60 10.99
N ASP A 44 -3.39 5.89 11.21
CA ASP A 44 -4.29 6.84 11.88
C ASP A 44 -5.58 7.13 11.07
N LEU A 45 -5.56 6.88 9.76
CA LEU A 45 -6.70 6.98 8.86
C LEU A 45 -7.56 5.70 8.80
N TYR A 46 -7.06 4.56 9.29
CA TYR A 46 -7.81 3.31 9.27
C TYR A 46 -8.92 3.35 10.33
N GLU A 47 -10.16 3.09 9.91
CA GLU A 47 -11.29 2.94 10.83
C GLU A 47 -11.51 1.47 11.18
N PRO A 48 -11.03 0.99 12.34
CA PRO A 48 -11.10 -0.43 12.67
C PRO A 48 -12.53 -0.92 12.84
N GLY A 49 -13.49 -0.06 13.19
CA GLY A 49 -14.90 -0.44 13.35
C GLY A 49 -15.54 -0.85 12.02
N VAL A 50 -15.20 -0.16 10.94
CA VAL A 50 -15.83 -0.26 9.62
C VAL A 50 -14.96 -1.05 8.63
N GLY A 51 -13.65 -0.90 8.70
CA GLY A 51 -12.68 -1.60 7.83
C GLY A 51 -12.16 -0.79 6.64
N GLY A 52 -12.56 0.49 6.51
CA GLY A 52 -12.06 1.39 5.46
C GLY A 52 -11.07 2.43 5.98
N PHE A 53 -10.54 3.25 5.06
CA PHE A 53 -9.70 4.40 5.38
C PHE A 53 -10.43 5.72 5.11
N TYR A 54 -10.22 6.70 5.98
CA TYR A 54 -10.62 8.09 5.72
C TYR A 54 -9.69 8.74 4.70
N TYR A 55 -10.21 9.70 3.93
CA TYR A 55 -9.43 10.50 2.97
C TYR A 55 -8.29 11.29 3.63
N SER A 56 -8.55 11.85 4.83
CA SER A 56 -7.60 12.67 5.57
C SER A 56 -7.93 12.71 7.06
N GLY A 57 -7.00 13.18 7.89
CA GLY A 57 -7.23 13.35 9.32
C GLY A 57 -8.39 14.31 9.63
N SER A 58 -8.54 15.37 8.83
CA SER A 58 -9.67 16.29 8.99
C SER A 58 -11.01 15.65 8.59
N ALA A 59 -11.03 14.71 7.65
CA ALA A 59 -12.24 13.97 7.32
C ALA A 59 -12.62 12.99 8.45
N ARG A 60 -11.63 12.33 9.06
CA ARG A 60 -11.86 11.49 10.24
C ARG A 60 -12.46 12.28 11.41
N ASP A 61 -11.96 13.48 11.65
CA ASP A 61 -12.35 14.29 12.81
C ASP A 61 -13.63 15.11 12.58
N ALA A 62 -14.20 15.08 11.37
CA ALA A 62 -15.39 15.82 11.00
C ALA A 62 -16.66 14.95 10.97
N GLU A 63 -17.73 15.45 11.57
CA GLU A 63 -19.02 14.76 11.56
C GLU A 63 -19.58 14.64 10.13
N GLY A 64 -20.10 13.46 9.79
CA GLY A 64 -20.74 13.18 8.50
C GLY A 64 -19.80 12.70 7.40
N TYR A 65 -18.49 12.70 7.61
CA TYR A 65 -17.54 12.03 6.75
C TYR A 65 -17.33 10.58 7.22
N LEU A 66 -17.22 9.66 6.26
CA LEU A 66 -17.03 8.24 6.52
C LEU A 66 -15.86 7.73 5.65
N PRO A 67 -15.25 6.60 6.03
CA PRO A 67 -14.37 5.88 5.13
C PRO A 67 -15.09 5.54 3.83
N ASP A 68 -14.38 5.61 2.71
CA ASP A 68 -14.92 5.32 1.38
C ASP A 68 -13.99 4.37 0.59
N ILE A 69 -14.49 3.85 -0.55
CA ILE A 69 -13.70 2.95 -1.42
C ILE A 69 -12.47 3.65 -1.98
N GLU A 70 -12.59 4.90 -2.39
CA GLU A 70 -11.54 5.61 -3.12
C GLU A 70 -10.31 5.83 -2.21
N SER A 71 -10.55 6.32 -1.01
CA SER A 71 -9.57 6.51 0.06
C SER A 71 -8.99 5.19 0.55
N THR A 72 -9.81 4.13 0.63
CA THR A 72 -9.35 2.77 0.97
C THR A 72 -8.42 2.22 -0.10
N VAL A 73 -8.77 2.30 -1.38
CA VAL A 73 -7.93 1.87 -2.50
C VAL A 73 -6.64 2.70 -2.56
N GLN A 74 -6.72 4.00 -2.29
CA GLN A 74 -5.56 4.88 -2.24
C GLN A 74 -4.60 4.47 -1.12
N ALA A 75 -5.11 4.18 0.08
CA ALA A 75 -4.31 3.71 1.21
C ALA A 75 -3.61 2.38 0.91
N LEU A 76 -4.32 1.43 0.30
CA LEU A 76 -3.73 0.16 -0.14
C LEU A 76 -2.65 0.39 -1.20
N THR A 77 -2.91 1.26 -2.18
CA THR A 77 -1.95 1.62 -3.22
C THR A 77 -0.68 2.24 -2.65
N PHE A 78 -0.78 3.04 -1.58
CA PHE A 78 0.41 3.54 -0.89
C PHE A 78 1.24 2.43 -0.25
N LEU A 79 0.60 1.45 0.40
CA LEU A 79 1.31 0.31 0.98
C LEU A 79 2.03 -0.50 -0.10
N ASP A 80 1.40 -0.70 -1.26
CA ASP A 80 2.03 -1.41 -2.38
C ASP A 80 3.22 -0.64 -2.96
N ASN A 81 3.01 0.64 -3.30
CA ASN A 81 4.06 1.48 -3.91
C ASN A 81 5.22 1.80 -2.97
N SER A 82 4.99 1.74 -1.65
CA SER A 82 6.05 1.90 -0.66
C SER A 82 7.01 0.69 -0.60
N GLY A 83 6.66 -0.42 -1.25
CA GLY A 83 7.40 -1.69 -1.16
C GLY A 83 7.16 -2.43 0.15
N MET A 84 6.18 -2.02 0.97
CA MET A 84 5.82 -2.70 2.22
C MET A 84 5.39 -4.14 1.94
N THR A 85 4.53 -4.35 0.93
CA THR A 85 4.00 -5.66 0.55
C THR A 85 5.11 -6.62 0.13
N ASP A 86 6.08 -6.14 -0.65
CA ASP A 86 7.27 -6.92 -1.02
C ASP A 86 8.16 -7.22 0.20
N SER A 87 8.38 -6.22 1.06
CA SER A 87 9.26 -6.31 2.23
C SER A 87 8.76 -7.34 3.26
N VAL A 88 7.45 -7.52 3.37
CA VAL A 88 6.82 -8.48 4.29
C VAL A 88 6.51 -9.84 3.64
N GLY A 89 6.79 -10.02 2.35
CA GLY A 89 6.60 -11.30 1.64
C GLY A 89 5.20 -11.50 1.05
N GLY A 90 4.47 -10.42 0.80
CA GLY A 90 3.16 -10.39 0.15
C GLY A 90 2.05 -9.76 1.00
N TRP A 91 0.93 -9.45 0.34
CA TRP A 91 -0.25 -8.82 0.95
C TRP A 91 -0.78 -9.53 2.20
N GLN A 92 -0.72 -10.87 2.21
CA GLN A 92 -1.17 -11.70 3.33
C GLN A 92 -0.37 -11.48 4.63
N TYR A 93 0.78 -10.83 4.57
CA TYR A 93 1.60 -10.49 5.73
C TYR A 93 1.60 -9.00 6.06
N ALA A 94 1.11 -8.14 5.15
CA ALA A 94 0.99 -6.70 5.39
C ALA A 94 -0.12 -6.36 6.40
N PHE A 95 -1.10 -7.26 6.55
CA PHE A 95 -2.24 -7.10 7.44
C PHE A 95 -2.45 -8.32 8.33
N SER A 96 -3.07 -8.09 9.50
CA SER A 96 -3.65 -9.20 10.25
C SER A 96 -4.86 -9.76 9.53
N GLN A 97 -5.17 -11.05 9.69
CA GLN A 97 -6.38 -11.66 9.11
C GLN A 97 -7.64 -10.87 9.45
N ARG A 98 -7.75 -10.38 10.70
CA ARG A 98 -8.89 -9.55 11.13
C ARG A 98 -9.01 -8.25 10.34
N THR A 99 -7.89 -7.62 9.99
CA THR A 99 -7.86 -6.37 9.22
C THR A 99 -8.27 -6.64 7.77
N GLU A 100 -7.75 -7.71 7.18
CA GLU A 100 -8.10 -8.17 5.83
C GLU A 100 -9.61 -8.47 5.72
N ASP A 101 -10.15 -9.25 6.66
CA ASP A 101 -11.58 -9.60 6.69
C ASP A 101 -12.46 -8.35 6.78
N ARG A 102 -12.02 -7.32 7.50
CA ARG A 102 -12.74 -6.05 7.64
C ARG A 102 -12.70 -5.22 6.37
N ILE A 103 -11.53 -5.09 5.75
CA ILE A 103 -11.39 -4.39 4.45
C ILE A 103 -12.24 -5.10 3.39
N LEU A 104 -12.21 -6.43 3.33
CA LEU A 104 -13.01 -7.21 2.39
C LEU A 104 -14.52 -7.03 2.64
N SER A 105 -14.94 -7.05 3.90
CA SER A 105 -16.35 -6.84 4.27
C SER A 105 -16.81 -5.42 3.94
N PHE A 106 -15.97 -4.43 4.17
CA PHE A 106 -16.23 -3.03 3.83
C PHE A 106 -16.44 -2.85 2.32
N VAL A 107 -15.50 -3.33 1.49
CA VAL A 107 -15.59 -3.22 0.04
C VAL A 107 -16.82 -3.96 -0.49
N LYS A 108 -17.10 -5.18 -0.02
CA LYS A 108 -18.31 -5.93 -0.37
C LYS A 108 -19.60 -5.22 0.03
N GLY A 109 -19.61 -4.58 1.20
CA GLY A 109 -20.77 -3.84 1.70
C GLY A 109 -21.12 -2.60 0.87
N LEU A 110 -20.18 -2.12 0.04
CA LEU A 110 -20.35 -0.98 -0.85
C LEU A 110 -20.64 -1.38 -2.30
N GLN A 111 -20.61 -2.68 -2.62
CA GLN A 111 -21.05 -3.19 -3.91
C GLN A 111 -22.57 -3.06 -4.04
N SER A 112 -23.03 -2.74 -5.24
CA SER A 112 -24.47 -2.77 -5.50
C SER A 112 -24.96 -4.23 -5.51
N PRO A 113 -26.23 -4.49 -5.20
CA PRO A 113 -26.79 -5.86 -5.28
C PRO A 113 -26.80 -6.44 -6.70
N GLU A 114 -26.52 -5.61 -7.71
CA GLU A 114 -26.61 -5.95 -9.13
C GLU A 114 -25.24 -6.26 -9.75
N ASP A 115 -24.14 -6.05 -9.00
CA ASP A 115 -22.76 -6.39 -9.36
C ASP A 115 -22.34 -7.76 -8.77
#